data_AF-A0A7H0GZB5-F1
#
_entry.id   AF-A0A7H0GZB5-F1
#
_cell.length_a   1.000
_cell.length_b   1.000
_cell.length_c   1.000
_cell.angle_alpha   90.00
_cell.angle_beta   90.00
_cell.angle_gamma   90.00
#
_symmetry.space_group_name_H-M   'P 1'
#
loop_
_entity.id
_entity.type
_entity.pdbx_description
1 polymer ?
#
loop_
_entity_poly.entity_id
_entity_poly.type
_entity_poly.pdbx_seq_one_letter_code
_entity_poly.pdbx_strand_id
1 'polypeptide(L)'
;MIDQTSSGLGDNFAALGDINILKESRNITSNLSKLINILGKRLADNNPTKQENEPFTIEKKIAYNNVKKYKPIIDEYGLFVGKLSAIYKEHDQQNTNMTYFTLANIRQHYLKVKGDIISANPGQDELSIIQTHADSIFSEVEKRLLNEINKSSNITEPYEIINVSLLVIMIDAFMRCKILEEPN
;
A
#
# COMPACT_ATOMS: atom_id res chain seq x y z
N MET A 1 5.59 48.10 60.90
CA MET A 1 4.39 48.79 60.37
C MET A 1 4.68 49.04 58.90
N ILE A 2 3.74 48.59 58.05
CA ILE A 2 3.59 48.63 56.58
C ILE A 2 4.17 49.93 55.95
N ASP A 3 4.78 49.96 54.76
CA ASP A 3 4.06 49.85 53.47
C ASP A 3 4.94 49.48 52.25
N GLN A 4 4.30 48.80 51.29
CA GLN A 4 4.75 48.57 49.92
C GLN A 4 4.45 49.79 49.02
N THR A 5 5.17 49.97 47.89
CA THR A 5 4.60 49.92 46.51
C THR A 5 5.65 50.20 45.41
N SER A 6 5.66 49.31 44.39
CA SER A 6 5.93 49.41 42.93
C SER A 6 7.02 50.36 42.38
N SER A 7 7.71 50.16 41.26
CA SER A 7 7.45 49.46 39.99
C SER A 7 8.80 49.41 39.24
N GLY A 8 9.13 48.37 38.47
CA GLY A 8 8.93 48.41 37.02
C GLY A 8 10.05 47.65 36.30
N LEU A 9 9.63 46.83 35.33
CA LEU A 9 10.40 45.95 34.45
C LEU A 9 11.53 46.66 33.68
N GLY A 10 12.59 45.89 33.40
CA GLY A 10 13.61 46.22 32.40
C GLY A 10 14.20 44.92 31.84
N ASP A 11 13.67 44.53 30.69
CA ASP A 11 13.87 43.27 29.98
C ASP A 11 15.34 42.94 29.68
N ASN A 12 15.76 41.71 29.96
CA ASN A 12 17.02 41.16 29.45
C ASN A 12 16.93 39.63 29.28
N PHE A 13 16.09 39.18 28.34
CA PHE A 13 16.28 37.89 27.68
C PHE A 13 15.87 37.99 26.20
N ALA A 14 16.53 38.89 25.47
CA ALA A 14 16.54 38.89 24.02
C ALA A 14 17.52 37.82 23.50
N ALA A 15 17.11 36.55 23.57
CA ALA A 15 17.72 35.45 22.80
C ALA A 15 16.76 34.26 22.68
N LEU A 16 15.48 34.54 22.40
CA LEU A 16 14.58 33.58 21.74
C LEU A 16 14.37 34.08 20.32
N GLY A 17 15.48 34.22 19.59
CA GLY A 17 15.45 34.43 18.15
C GLY A 17 14.88 33.17 17.53
N ASP A 18 13.65 33.28 17.05
CA ASP A 18 12.89 32.35 16.23
C ASP A 18 13.74 31.27 15.57
N ILE A 19 13.85 30.11 16.23
CA ILE A 19 14.00 28.88 15.47
C ILE A 19 12.62 28.54 14.94
N ASN A 20 12.17 29.34 13.97
CA ASN A 20 11.28 28.82 12.95
C ASN A 20 12.08 27.73 12.24
N ILE A 21 12.07 26.53 12.83
CA ILE A 21 12.28 25.30 12.09
C ILE A 21 11.14 25.33 11.09
N LEU A 22 11.39 25.92 9.92
CA LEU A 22 10.63 25.67 8.72
C LEU A 22 10.54 24.14 8.70
N LYS A 23 9.37 23.65 9.05
CA LYS A 23 9.03 22.24 9.01
C LYS A 23 8.95 21.95 7.53
N GLU A 24 10.13 21.84 6.91
CA GLU A 24 10.31 21.55 5.52
C GLU A 24 9.61 20.22 5.35
N SER A 25 8.41 20.29 4.78
CA SER A 25 7.54 19.14 4.64
C SER A 25 8.26 18.26 3.65
N ARG A 26 9.02 17.28 4.14
CA ARG A 26 9.72 16.33 3.28
C ARG A 26 8.66 15.72 2.37
N ASN A 27 8.72 16.06 1.09
CA ASN A 27 7.88 15.49 0.06
C ASN A 27 8.31 14.04 -0.14
N ILE A 28 7.70 13.15 0.61
CA ILE A 28 7.91 11.71 0.46
C ILE A 28 7.19 11.29 -0.82
N THR A 29 7.92 10.69 -1.75
CA THR A 29 7.35 10.09 -2.96
C THR A 29 7.26 8.58 -2.80
N SER A 30 6.34 7.94 -3.52
CA SER A 30 6.21 6.48 -3.51
C SER A 30 6.16 5.94 -4.94
N ASN A 31 6.86 4.82 -5.16
CA ASN A 31 6.76 4.03 -6.39
C ASN A 31 5.33 3.54 -6.62
N LEU A 32 4.59 3.25 -5.55
CA LEU A 32 3.19 2.86 -5.63
C LEU A 32 2.33 3.98 -6.20
N SER A 33 2.55 5.23 -5.76
CA SER A 33 1.83 6.40 -6.29
C SER A 33 2.19 6.68 -7.74
N LYS A 34 3.48 6.53 -8.11
CA LYS A 34 3.93 6.64 -9.50
C LYS A 34 3.25 5.60 -10.38
N LEU A 35 3.19 4.35 -9.92
CA LEU A 35 2.56 3.24 -10.63
C LEU A 35 1.05 3.46 -10.83
N ILE A 36 0.35 3.96 -9.81
CA ILE A 36 -1.07 4.31 -9.90
C ILE A 36 -1.30 5.40 -10.94
N ASN A 37 -0.49 6.46 -10.97
CA ASN A 37 -0.63 7.51 -11.99
C ASN A 37 -0.43 6.97 -13.42
N ILE A 38 0.44 5.97 -13.61
CA ILE A 38 0.65 5.34 -14.91
C ILE A 38 -0.51 4.42 -15.26
N LEU A 39 -0.91 3.57 -14.31
CA LEU A 39 -1.95 2.57 -14.49
C LEU A 39 -3.32 3.23 -14.74
N GLY A 40 -3.65 4.29 -13.99
CA GLY A 40 -4.90 5.03 -14.15
C GLY A 40 -5.12 5.52 -15.58
N LYS A 41 -4.06 6.05 -16.21
CA LYS A 41 -4.09 6.49 -17.61
C LYS A 41 -4.33 5.33 -18.60
N ARG A 42 -3.84 4.13 -18.30
CA ARG A 42 -3.97 2.93 -19.17
C ARG A 42 -5.23 2.09 -18.89
N LEU A 43 -5.87 2.27 -17.74
CA LEU A 43 -7.14 1.63 -17.45
C LEU A 43 -8.28 2.24 -18.26
N ALA A 44 -8.22 3.55 -18.54
CA ALA A 44 -9.17 4.24 -19.42
C ALA A 44 -9.23 3.63 -20.83
N ASP A 45 -8.11 3.09 -21.31
CA ASP A 45 -8.02 2.33 -22.55
C ASP A 45 -8.59 0.92 -22.31
N ASN A 46 -9.91 0.77 -22.27
CA ASN A 46 -10.68 -0.45 -21.95
C ASN A 46 -10.40 -1.71 -22.80
N ASN A 47 -9.28 -1.78 -23.52
CA ASN A 47 -8.84 -2.97 -24.22
C ASN A 47 -8.08 -3.90 -23.27
N PRO A 48 -8.68 -5.00 -22.78
CA PRO A 48 -7.93 -5.97 -22.01
C PRO A 48 -6.82 -6.56 -22.89
N THR A 49 -5.56 -6.40 -22.47
CA THR A 49 -4.48 -7.19 -23.05
C THR A 49 -4.62 -8.61 -22.52
N LYS A 50 -4.79 -9.58 -23.43
CA LYS A 50 -4.80 -11.01 -23.09
C LYS A 50 -3.58 -11.32 -22.22
N GLN A 51 -3.84 -11.76 -21.01
CA GLN A 51 -2.81 -12.20 -20.09
C GLN A 51 -2.47 -13.67 -20.38
N GLU A 52 -1.17 -14.00 -20.38
CA GLU A 52 -0.67 -15.38 -20.50
C GLU A 52 -0.66 -16.14 -19.16
N ASN A 53 -1.09 -15.51 -18.05
CA ASN A 53 -1.17 -16.19 -16.76
C ASN A 53 -2.38 -17.13 -16.76
N GLU A 54 -2.14 -18.42 -16.52
CA GLU A 54 -3.20 -19.41 -16.54
C GLU A 54 -4.24 -19.11 -15.45
N PRO A 55 -5.53 -18.89 -15.80
CA PRO A 55 -6.62 -18.66 -14.85
C PRO A 55 -6.76 -19.78 -13.80
N PHE A 56 -6.14 -20.94 -14.05
CA PHE A 56 -6.08 -22.06 -13.12
C PHE A 56 -5.22 -21.77 -11.86
N THR A 57 -4.22 -20.89 -11.96
CA THR A 57 -3.29 -20.62 -10.85
C THR A 57 -3.92 -19.72 -9.77
N ILE A 58 -4.71 -18.73 -10.17
CA ILE A 58 -5.34 -17.79 -9.23
C ILE A 58 -6.45 -18.45 -8.41
N GLU A 59 -7.27 -19.29 -9.03
CA GLU A 59 -8.35 -20.02 -8.35
C GLU A 59 -7.81 -21.00 -7.30
N LYS A 60 -6.68 -21.68 -7.59
CA LYS A 60 -5.97 -22.49 -6.60
C LYS A 60 -5.55 -21.67 -5.38
N LYS A 61 -5.00 -20.47 -5.60
CA LYS A 61 -4.55 -19.61 -4.50
C LYS A 61 -5.72 -19.06 -3.68
N ILE A 62 -6.83 -18.69 -4.34
CA ILE A 62 -8.08 -18.27 -3.69
C ILE A 62 -8.60 -19.38 -2.77
N ALA A 63 -8.71 -20.61 -3.29
CA ALA A 63 -9.17 -21.77 -2.54
C ALA A 63 -8.23 -22.11 -1.38
N TYR A 64 -6.92 -22.19 -1.64
CA TYR A 64 -5.92 -22.50 -0.62
C TYR A 64 -5.91 -21.50 0.54
N ASN A 65 -6.12 -20.22 0.27
CA ASN A 65 -6.15 -19.19 1.31
C ASN A 65 -7.56 -18.90 1.84
N ASN A 66 -8.61 -19.60 1.36
CA ASN A 66 -10.00 -19.37 1.78
C ASN A 66 -10.46 -17.90 1.62
N VAL A 67 -10.06 -17.25 0.52
CA VAL A 67 -10.47 -15.87 0.20
C VAL A 67 -11.93 -15.86 -0.29
N LYS A 68 -12.80 -15.06 0.33
CA LYS A 68 -14.24 -15.04 0.01
C LYS A 68 -14.71 -13.67 -0.41
N LYS A 69 -14.58 -12.66 0.46
CA LYS A 69 -15.04 -11.29 0.22
C LYS A 69 -14.33 -10.67 -0.99
N TYR A 70 -13.02 -10.91 -1.13
CA TYR A 70 -12.25 -10.36 -2.24
C TYR A 70 -12.35 -11.18 -3.53
N LYS A 71 -12.92 -12.40 -3.51
CA LYS A 71 -13.00 -13.23 -4.72
C LYS A 71 -13.67 -12.49 -5.91
N PRO A 72 -14.86 -11.87 -5.77
CA PRO A 72 -15.48 -11.18 -6.91
C PRO A 72 -14.64 -10.02 -7.45
N ILE A 73 -13.90 -9.33 -6.57
CA ILE A 73 -13.00 -8.23 -6.94
C ILE A 73 -11.79 -8.79 -7.70
N ILE A 74 -11.24 -9.91 -7.25
CA ILE A 74 -10.14 -10.60 -7.92
C ILE A 74 -10.57 -11.08 -9.32
N ASP A 75 -11.77 -11.66 -9.43
CA ASP A 75 -12.31 -12.14 -10.70
C ASP A 75 -12.54 -10.98 -11.69
N GLU A 76 -13.09 -9.86 -11.23
CA GLU A 76 -13.37 -8.66 -12.05
C GLU A 76 -12.08 -7.96 -12.52
N TYR A 77 -11.15 -7.70 -11.61
CA TYR A 77 -9.99 -6.85 -11.91
C TYR A 77 -8.72 -7.64 -12.25
N GLY A 78 -8.72 -8.97 -12.07
CA GLY A 78 -7.60 -9.85 -12.40
C GLY A 78 -7.17 -9.76 -13.86
N LEU A 79 -8.11 -9.51 -14.77
CA LEU A 79 -7.85 -9.33 -16.21
C LEU A 79 -6.92 -8.15 -16.53
N PHE A 80 -6.77 -7.18 -15.63
CA PHE A 80 -5.88 -6.03 -15.82
C PHE A 80 -4.44 -6.31 -15.37
N VAL A 81 -4.15 -7.44 -14.72
CA VAL A 81 -2.78 -7.78 -14.28
C VAL A 81 -1.82 -7.93 -15.45
N GLY A 82 -2.31 -8.31 -16.64
CA GLY A 82 -1.51 -8.30 -17.87
C GLY A 82 -1.04 -6.90 -18.28
N LYS A 83 -1.91 -5.89 -18.19
CA LYS A 83 -1.55 -4.48 -18.42
C LYS A 83 -0.51 -4.01 -17.41
N LEU A 84 -0.71 -4.34 -16.14
CA LEU A 84 0.24 -4.00 -15.08
C LEU A 84 1.62 -4.64 -15.33
N SER A 85 1.66 -5.90 -15.76
CA SER A 85 2.90 -6.59 -16.11
C SER A 85 3.65 -5.92 -17.28
N ALA A 86 2.93 -5.36 -18.25
CA ALA A 86 3.55 -4.57 -19.32
C ALA A 86 4.15 -3.26 -18.79
N ILE A 87 3.44 -2.54 -17.90
CA ILE A 87 3.96 -1.33 -17.24
C ILE A 87 5.25 -1.63 -16.46
N TYR A 88 5.26 -2.73 -15.70
CA TYR A 88 6.45 -3.18 -14.98
C TYR A 88 7.64 -3.41 -15.91
N LYS A 89 7.43 -4.14 -17.01
CA LYS A 89 8.48 -4.43 -17.99
C LYS A 89 9.07 -3.15 -18.59
N GLU A 90 8.24 -2.21 -19.01
CA GLU A 90 8.69 -0.94 -19.59
C GLU A 90 9.52 -0.10 -18.60
N HIS A 91 9.14 -0.08 -17.32
CA HIS A 91 9.84 0.71 -16.31
C HIS A 91 11.11 0.05 -15.76
N ASP A 92 11.13 -1.27 -15.62
CA ASP A 92 12.32 -1.97 -15.16
C ASP A 92 13.41 -2.03 -16.22
N GLN A 93 13.05 -1.96 -17.52
CA GLN A 93 14.03 -1.75 -18.61
C GLN A 93 14.84 -0.46 -18.45
N GLN A 94 14.33 0.51 -17.69
CA GLN A 94 15.02 1.76 -17.38
C GLN A 94 15.86 1.67 -16.09
N ASN A 95 16.12 0.46 -15.56
CA ASN A 95 16.87 0.19 -14.34
C ASN A 95 16.30 0.87 -13.08
N THR A 96 14.98 1.11 -13.04
CA THR A 96 14.34 1.78 -11.89
C THR A 96 14.07 0.84 -10.72
N ASN A 97 14.13 -0.49 -10.94
CA ASN A 97 13.76 -1.53 -9.96
C ASN A 97 12.37 -1.28 -9.33
N MET A 98 11.49 -0.58 -10.05
CA MET A 98 10.22 -0.10 -9.52
C MET A 98 9.32 -1.26 -9.13
N THR A 99 9.29 -2.31 -9.95
CA THR A 99 8.48 -3.52 -9.67
C THR A 99 8.95 -4.20 -8.39
N TYR A 100 10.27 -4.42 -8.26
CA TYR A 100 10.85 -5.06 -7.09
C TYR A 100 10.50 -4.30 -5.81
N PHE A 101 10.76 -2.99 -5.76
CA PHE A 101 10.50 -2.20 -4.56
C PHE A 101 9.02 -2.03 -4.26
N THR A 102 8.15 -1.98 -5.28
CA THR A 102 6.69 -1.93 -5.07
C THR A 102 6.19 -3.23 -4.46
N LEU A 103 6.56 -4.38 -5.04
CA LEU A 103 6.17 -5.69 -4.53
C LEU A 103 6.78 -5.98 -3.14
N ALA A 104 8.00 -5.52 -2.88
CA ALA A 104 8.65 -5.63 -1.57
C ALA A 104 7.91 -4.80 -0.51
N ASN A 105 7.48 -3.58 -0.85
CA ASN A 105 6.68 -2.74 0.05
C ASN A 105 5.34 -3.41 0.41
N ILE A 106 4.62 -3.93 -0.59
CA ILE A 106 3.36 -4.65 -0.37
C ILE A 106 3.59 -5.90 0.52
N ARG A 107 4.64 -6.67 0.22
CA ARG A 107 5.02 -7.83 1.03
C ARG A 107 5.32 -7.45 2.47
N GLN A 108 5.97 -6.31 2.70
CA GLN A 108 6.27 -5.82 4.04
C GLN A 108 5.00 -5.46 4.82
N HIS A 109 4.02 -4.80 4.18
CA HIS A 109 2.72 -4.54 4.81
C HIS A 109 2.01 -5.84 5.15
N TYR A 110 1.99 -6.82 4.24
CA TYR A 110 1.45 -8.16 4.50
C TYR A 110 2.16 -8.84 5.69
N LEU A 111 3.50 -8.85 5.73
CA LEU A 111 4.26 -9.45 6.83
C LEU A 111 3.88 -8.87 8.19
N LYS A 112 3.72 -7.55 8.26
CA LYS A 112 3.31 -6.88 9.50
C LYS A 112 1.90 -7.29 9.92
N VAL A 113 0.93 -7.23 9.00
CA VAL A 113 -0.45 -7.65 9.28
C VAL A 113 -0.53 -9.12 9.71
N LYS A 114 0.19 -10.00 9.01
CA LYS A 114 0.31 -11.42 9.36
C LYS A 114 0.89 -11.59 10.77
N GLY A 115 2.00 -10.90 11.08
CA GLY A 115 2.62 -10.94 12.40
C GLY A 115 1.70 -10.46 13.51
N ASP A 116 0.95 -9.39 13.27
CA ASP A 116 -0.05 -8.85 14.22
C ASP A 116 -1.14 -9.89 14.53
N ILE A 117 -1.69 -10.55 13.50
CA ILE A 117 -2.77 -11.52 13.63
C ILE A 117 -2.30 -12.83 14.27
N ILE A 118 -1.14 -13.35 13.89
CA ILE A 118 -0.57 -14.57 14.48
C ILE A 118 -0.31 -14.35 15.97
N SER A 119 0.27 -13.20 16.32
CA SER A 119 0.58 -12.86 17.72
C SER A 119 -0.68 -12.74 18.58
N ALA A 120 -1.82 -12.37 17.98
CA ALA A 120 -3.12 -12.33 18.65
C ALA A 120 -3.80 -13.70 18.79
N ASN A 121 -3.29 -14.75 18.12
CA ASN A 121 -3.86 -16.10 18.10
C ASN A 121 -2.82 -17.17 18.52
N PRO A 122 -2.22 -17.07 19.72
CA PRO A 122 -1.18 -17.98 20.14
C PRO A 122 -1.69 -19.44 20.22
N GLY A 123 -0.85 -20.38 19.84
CA GLY A 123 -1.13 -21.83 19.93
C GLY A 123 -2.01 -22.40 18.81
N GLN A 124 -2.41 -21.60 17.83
CA GLN A 124 -3.08 -22.07 16.61
C GLN A 124 -2.07 -22.24 15.47
N ASP A 125 -2.37 -23.14 14.54
CA ASP A 125 -1.59 -23.32 13.32
C ASP A 125 -1.62 -22.06 12.45
N GLU A 126 -0.46 -21.66 11.93
CA GLU A 126 -0.29 -20.42 11.18
C GLU A 126 -1.17 -20.36 9.93
N LEU A 127 -1.24 -21.47 9.17
CA LEU A 127 -2.04 -21.51 7.95
C LEU A 127 -3.53 -21.40 8.27
N SER A 128 -4.00 -22.09 9.31
CA SER A 128 -5.39 -21.98 9.79
C SER A 128 -5.76 -20.54 10.19
N ILE A 129 -4.88 -19.85 10.91
CA ILE A 129 -5.06 -18.44 11.27
C ILE A 129 -5.20 -17.60 10.00
N ILE A 130 -4.29 -17.75 9.04
CA ILE A 130 -4.28 -16.96 7.80
C ILE A 130 -5.55 -17.22 6.99
N GLN A 131 -5.94 -18.49 6.79
CA GLN A 131 -7.16 -18.85 6.06
C GLN A 131 -8.43 -18.31 6.72
N THR A 132 -8.47 -18.26 8.06
CA THR A 132 -9.60 -17.70 8.81
C THR A 132 -9.68 -16.19 8.67
N HIS A 133 -8.54 -15.52 8.51
CA HIS A 133 -8.44 -14.06 8.45
C HIS A 133 -8.11 -13.51 7.06
N ALA A 134 -8.19 -14.32 6.01
CA ALA A 134 -7.65 -13.98 4.68
C ALA A 134 -8.21 -12.66 4.11
N ASP A 135 -9.54 -12.49 4.18
CA ASP A 135 -10.20 -11.25 3.72
C ASP A 135 -9.85 -10.04 4.61
N SER A 136 -9.70 -10.24 5.92
CA SER A 136 -9.30 -9.19 6.86
C SER A 136 -7.84 -8.77 6.64
N ILE A 137 -6.96 -9.73 6.36
CA ILE A 137 -5.56 -9.49 5.97
C ILE A 137 -5.53 -8.64 4.70
N PHE A 138 -6.28 -9.05 3.67
CA PHE A 138 -6.33 -8.33 2.39
C PHE A 138 -6.80 -6.89 2.60
N SER A 139 -7.89 -6.70 3.37
CA SER A 139 -8.45 -5.38 3.66
C SER A 139 -7.52 -4.48 4.48
N GLU A 140 -6.81 -5.03 5.47
CA GLU A 140 -5.87 -4.25 6.28
C GLU A 140 -4.63 -3.87 5.48
N VAL A 141 -4.13 -4.75 4.59
CA VAL A 141 -3.05 -4.40 3.65
C VAL A 141 -3.50 -3.28 2.72
N GLU A 142 -4.69 -3.38 2.13
CA GLU A 142 -5.28 -2.33 1.28
C GLU A 142 -5.32 -0.98 2.00
N LYS A 143 -5.86 -0.96 3.22
CA LYS A 143 -5.96 0.24 4.06
C LYS A 143 -4.59 0.85 4.35
N ARG A 144 -3.59 0.04 4.70
CA ARG A 144 -2.22 0.51 4.98
C ARG A 144 -1.57 1.13 3.74
N LEU A 145 -1.73 0.50 2.58
CA LEU A 145 -1.23 0.99 1.29
C LEU A 145 -1.95 2.28 0.88
N LEU A 146 -3.28 2.35 1.01
CA LEU A 146 -4.05 3.56 0.71
C LEU A 146 -3.61 4.75 1.58
N ASN A 147 -3.37 4.51 2.87
CA ASN A 147 -2.83 5.54 3.77
C ASN A 147 -1.40 5.96 3.41
N GLU A 148 -0.57 5.08 2.86
CA GLU A 148 0.74 5.44 2.30
C GLU A 148 0.59 6.35 1.06
N ILE A 149 -0.29 5.97 0.14
CA ILE A 149 -0.58 6.74 -1.09
C ILE A 149 -1.08 8.14 -0.75
N ASN A 150 -2.02 8.26 0.20
CA ASN A 150 -2.58 9.55 0.63
C ASN A 150 -1.54 10.49 1.27
N LYS A 151 -0.41 9.95 1.74
CA LYS A 151 0.72 10.72 2.29
C LYS A 151 1.77 11.05 1.24
N SER A 152 1.63 10.49 0.03
CA SER A 152 2.61 10.64 -1.02
C SER A 152 2.43 11.96 -1.75
N SER A 153 3.53 12.67 -1.96
CA SER A 153 3.55 13.96 -2.65
C SER A 153 3.42 13.86 -4.17
N ASN A 154 3.56 12.65 -4.74
CA ASN A 154 3.53 12.43 -6.19
C ASN A 154 2.27 11.71 -6.69
N ILE A 155 1.23 11.52 -5.89
CA ILE A 155 -0.06 11.02 -6.38
C ILE A 155 -0.85 12.15 -7.05
N THR A 156 -1.40 11.91 -8.23
CA THR A 156 -2.14 12.94 -9.01
C THR A 156 -3.52 12.49 -9.48
N GLU A 157 -3.87 11.23 -9.27
CA GLU A 157 -5.13 10.65 -9.73
C GLU A 157 -6.28 10.88 -8.73
N PRO A 158 -7.54 10.94 -9.19
CA PRO A 158 -8.71 10.97 -8.31
C PRO A 158 -8.88 9.65 -7.56
N TYR A 159 -9.67 9.69 -6.48
CA TYR A 159 -9.85 8.57 -5.54
C TYR A 159 -10.34 7.29 -6.23
N GLU A 160 -11.27 7.39 -7.18
CA GLU A 160 -11.83 6.26 -7.92
C GLU A 160 -10.74 5.52 -8.72
N ILE A 161 -9.85 6.28 -9.37
CA ILE A 161 -8.72 5.74 -10.12
C ILE A 161 -7.68 5.12 -9.18
N ILE A 162 -7.39 5.79 -8.05
CA ILE A 162 -6.51 5.25 -7.01
C ILE A 162 -7.02 3.90 -6.53
N ASN A 163 -8.31 3.81 -6.20
CA ASN A 163 -8.93 2.63 -5.64
C ASN A 163 -8.83 1.43 -6.59
N VAL A 164 -9.28 1.59 -7.83
CA VAL A 164 -9.23 0.50 -8.83
C VAL A 164 -7.77 0.12 -9.14
N SER A 165 -6.88 1.09 -9.31
CA SER A 165 -5.46 0.83 -9.59
C SER A 165 -4.79 0.07 -8.46
N LEU A 166 -5.05 0.44 -7.20
CA LEU A 166 -4.53 -0.25 -6.03
C LEU A 166 -5.01 -1.71 -5.98
N LEU A 167 -6.30 -1.95 -6.25
CA LEU A 167 -6.84 -3.32 -6.30
C LEU A 167 -6.13 -4.17 -7.36
N VAL A 168 -5.94 -3.66 -8.58
CA VAL A 168 -5.20 -4.38 -9.64
C VAL A 168 -3.77 -4.71 -9.20
N ILE A 169 -3.07 -3.77 -8.55
CA ILE A 169 -1.71 -3.98 -8.04
C ILE A 169 -1.69 -5.03 -6.92
N MET A 170 -2.67 -5.01 -6.02
CA MET A 170 -2.80 -5.99 -4.95
C MET A 170 -3.13 -7.39 -5.48
N ILE A 171 -3.94 -7.51 -6.53
CA ILE A 171 -4.24 -8.79 -7.17
C ILE A 171 -2.98 -9.37 -7.82
N ASP A 172 -2.18 -8.56 -8.52
CA ASP A 172 -0.87 -9.00 -9.03
C ASP A 172 0.06 -9.45 -7.89
N ALA A 173 0.12 -8.68 -6.81
CA ALA A 173 0.90 -9.03 -5.63
C ALA A 173 0.43 -10.34 -4.99
N PHE A 174 -0.88 -10.58 -4.93
CA PHE A 174 -1.46 -11.85 -4.49
C PHE A 174 -1.02 -13.00 -5.42
N MET A 175 -1.16 -12.86 -6.74
CA MET A 175 -0.72 -13.88 -7.70
C MET A 175 0.79 -14.18 -7.60
N ARG A 176 1.61 -13.19 -7.24
CA ARG A 176 3.07 -13.32 -7.04
C ARG A 176 3.49 -13.72 -5.63
N CYS A 177 2.55 -14.22 -4.82
CA CYS A 177 2.76 -14.66 -3.44
C CYS A 177 3.37 -13.57 -2.54
N LYS A 178 3.03 -12.30 -2.80
CA LYS A 178 3.39 -11.15 -1.96
C LYS A 178 2.31 -10.81 -0.93
N ILE A 179 1.10 -11.29 -1.15
CA ILE A 179 -0.03 -11.28 -0.22
C ILE A 179 -0.54 -12.72 -0.11
N LEU A 180 -0.77 -13.18 1.12
CA LEU A 180 -1.25 -14.53 1.46
C LEU A 180 -0.32 -15.67 0.98
N GLU A 181 -0.57 -16.88 1.48
CA GLU A 181 0.36 -18.01 1.37
C GLU A 181 0.31 -18.68 0.00
N GLU A 182 1.44 -19.25 -0.40
CA GLU A 182 1.60 -20.00 -1.66
C GLU A 182 0.99 -21.41 -1.51
N PRO A 183 0.15 -21.86 -2.45
CA PRO A 183 -0.29 -23.26 -2.47
C PRO A 183 0.91 -24.16 -2.77
N ASN A 184 1.23 -25.09 -1.86
CA ASN A 184 2.23 -26.13 -2.06
C ASN A 184 1.72 -27.27 -2.96
#